data_AF-A0A9P5T2G8-F1
#
_entry.id   AF-A0A9P5T2G8-F1
#
_cell.length_a   1.000
_cell.length_b   1.000
_cell.length_c   1.000
_cell.angle_alpha   90.00
_cell.angle_beta   90.00
_cell.angle_gamma   90.00
#
_symmetry.space_group_name_H-M   'P 1'
#
loop_
_entity.id
_entity.type
_entity.pdbx_description
1 polymer ?
#
loop_
_entity_poly.entity_id
_entity_poly.type
_entity_poly.pdbx_seq_one_letter_code
_entity_poly.pdbx_strand_id
1 'polypeptide(L)'
;MQEVRNYVHKAVEAFSRKDSDAFCSLIMLEEGDPSLQQLQNALYNMTDESIRSTVQKEAKTDSRQLKELISNYLVFAIASCLNKSTMIDVYEHLSTCYGSFLSLYTPPDAQWLTPLLMNLSYSLVDWAIIADLESPNAKELRISDAASKHLSRAINIVINDKVSTELVESKKMALYYLANLMFRVYFKLKSTRLMPTLINNIAKASVDLSQYPMSQQVTHQFYLGRYHLYQLDLRRAERELSFAFRNRPSLTNDEDSDRIIYNNGRLMLLYLTACRLCLGLFPSEQLLHEYDLHSYFAPLITAMKSGNLNLLHQTLSAPIFVTWFVKKEIYFLLKEKLDGYIRGYIHSKKKVLVLSKANPFPTAYSVEVIEEVLS
;
A
#
# COMPACT_ATOMS: atom_id res chain seq x y z
N MET A 1 18.53 -25.01 -25.20
CA MET A 1 19.72 -24.17 -25.46
C MET A 1 19.50 -23.10 -26.52
N GLN A 2 19.07 -23.41 -27.75
CA GLN A 2 18.90 -22.40 -28.81
C GLN A 2 17.91 -21.27 -28.43
N GLU A 3 16.83 -21.60 -27.74
CA GLU A 3 15.85 -20.61 -27.26
C GLU A 3 16.43 -19.66 -26.22
N VAL A 4 17.25 -20.18 -25.28
CA VAL A 4 17.98 -19.36 -24.30
C VAL A 4 18.98 -18.43 -24.99
N ARG A 5 19.67 -18.89 -26.05
CA ARG A 5 20.55 -18.05 -26.87
C ARG A 5 19.78 -16.92 -27.55
N ASN A 6 18.66 -17.25 -28.18
CA ASN A 6 17.80 -16.27 -28.84
C ASN A 6 17.26 -15.23 -27.84
N TYR A 7 16.87 -15.67 -26.63
CA TYR A 7 16.44 -14.78 -25.55
C TYR A 7 17.57 -13.81 -25.14
N VAL A 8 18.78 -14.33 -24.88
CA VAL A 8 19.94 -13.50 -24.51
C VAL A 8 20.26 -12.47 -25.60
N HIS A 9 20.21 -12.87 -26.88
CA HIS A 9 20.43 -11.93 -27.99
C HIS A 9 19.37 -10.83 -28.04
N LYS A 10 18.08 -11.17 -27.93
CA LYS A 10 17.00 -10.19 -27.90
C LYS A 10 17.13 -9.21 -26.72
N ALA A 11 17.48 -9.71 -25.54
CA ALA A 11 17.67 -8.88 -24.35
C ALA A 11 18.86 -7.91 -24.51
N VAL A 12 19.98 -8.38 -25.05
CA VAL A 12 21.14 -7.53 -25.33
C VAL A 12 20.83 -6.50 -26.41
N GLU A 13 20.08 -6.88 -27.44
CA GLU A 13 19.69 -5.97 -28.51
C GLU A 13 18.73 -4.87 -28.01
N ALA A 14 17.70 -5.24 -27.25
CA ALA A 14 16.76 -4.29 -26.65
C ALA A 14 17.49 -3.31 -25.71
N PHE A 15 18.41 -3.82 -24.89
CA PHE A 15 19.25 -2.98 -24.03
C PHE A 15 20.14 -2.03 -24.83
N SER A 16 20.76 -2.51 -25.92
CA SER A 16 21.63 -1.69 -26.77
C SER A 16 20.87 -0.58 -27.49
N ARG A 17 19.59 -0.82 -27.80
CA ARG A 17 18.67 0.16 -28.41
C ARG A 17 18.01 1.10 -27.39
N LYS A 18 18.18 0.85 -26.09
CA LYS A 18 17.45 1.54 -24.98
C LYS A 18 15.92 1.46 -25.14
N ASP A 19 15.43 0.34 -25.66
CA ASP A 19 14.01 0.10 -25.83
C ASP A 19 13.42 -0.44 -24.51
N SER A 20 12.73 0.43 -23.77
CA SER A 20 12.16 0.10 -22.46
C SER A 20 11.08 -0.98 -22.56
N ASP A 21 10.18 -0.87 -23.54
CA ASP A 21 9.01 -1.74 -23.65
C ASP A 21 9.44 -3.15 -24.06
N ALA A 22 10.34 -3.25 -25.04
CA ALA A 22 10.90 -4.54 -25.47
C ALA A 22 11.73 -5.19 -24.36
N PHE A 23 12.47 -4.42 -23.56
CA PHE A 23 13.25 -4.97 -22.45
C PHE A 23 12.36 -5.40 -21.27
N CYS A 24 11.32 -4.62 -20.96
CA CYS A 24 10.34 -4.94 -19.92
C CYS A 24 9.57 -6.23 -20.25
N SER A 25 9.09 -6.39 -21.48
CA SER A 25 8.34 -7.58 -21.89
C SER A 25 9.18 -8.86 -21.82
N LEU A 26 10.49 -8.77 -22.08
CA LEU A 26 11.41 -9.91 -21.95
C LEU A 26 11.63 -10.34 -20.49
N ILE A 27 11.71 -9.39 -19.56
CA ILE A 27 11.98 -9.68 -18.12
C ILE A 27 10.70 -9.89 -17.31
N MET A 28 9.56 -9.38 -17.75
CA MET A 28 8.29 -9.52 -17.05
C MET A 28 7.31 -10.34 -17.88
N LEU A 29 7.77 -11.51 -18.36
CA LEU A 29 6.93 -12.44 -19.09
C LEU A 29 5.69 -12.81 -18.25
N GLU A 30 4.50 -12.51 -18.78
CA GLU A 30 3.23 -12.76 -18.10
C GLU A 30 2.89 -14.26 -18.06
N GLU A 31 2.17 -14.69 -17.02
CA GLU A 31 1.65 -16.06 -16.92
C GLU A 31 0.67 -16.33 -18.08
N GLY A 32 1.14 -17.04 -19.11
CA GLY A 32 0.36 -17.35 -20.31
C GLY A 32 1.02 -16.94 -21.63
N ASP A 33 2.14 -16.20 -21.60
CA ASP A 33 2.88 -15.89 -22.81
C ASP A 33 3.46 -17.20 -23.42
N PRO A 34 3.17 -17.52 -24.69
CA PRO A 34 3.76 -18.69 -25.37
C PRO A 34 5.30 -18.65 -25.37
N SER A 35 5.90 -17.46 -25.31
CA SER A 35 7.35 -17.26 -25.20
C SER A 35 7.88 -17.75 -23.86
N LEU A 36 7.12 -17.57 -22.78
CA LEU A 36 7.45 -18.06 -21.45
C LEU A 36 7.35 -19.58 -21.40
N GLN A 37 6.32 -20.18 -22.00
CA GLN A 37 6.16 -21.64 -22.04
C GLN A 37 7.30 -22.33 -22.83
N GLN A 38 7.72 -21.74 -23.95
CA GLN A 38 8.88 -22.22 -24.70
C GLN A 38 10.15 -22.13 -23.86
N LEU A 39 10.41 -20.95 -23.28
CA LEU A 39 11.55 -20.73 -22.40
C LEU A 39 11.56 -21.69 -21.21
N GLN A 40 10.41 -21.90 -20.56
CA GLN A 40 10.23 -22.85 -19.45
C GLN A 40 10.59 -24.28 -19.86
N ASN A 41 10.10 -24.75 -21.01
CA ASN A 41 10.40 -26.09 -21.53
C ASN A 41 11.90 -26.26 -21.84
N ALA A 42 12.55 -25.23 -22.41
CA ALA A 42 13.98 -25.26 -22.67
C ALA A 42 14.83 -25.19 -21.40
N LEU A 43 14.34 -24.50 -20.38
CA LEU A 43 15.04 -24.29 -19.11
C LEU A 43 14.84 -25.45 -18.12
N TYR A 44 13.76 -26.23 -18.22
CA TYR A 44 13.48 -27.39 -17.34
C TYR A 44 14.62 -28.42 -17.28
N ASN A 45 15.40 -28.53 -18.36
CA ASN A 45 16.50 -29.48 -18.50
C ASN A 45 17.89 -28.89 -18.20
N MET A 46 17.98 -27.62 -17.80
CA MET A 46 19.24 -26.91 -17.56
C MET A 46 19.51 -26.71 -16.06
N THR A 47 20.78 -26.82 -15.66
CA THR A 47 21.24 -26.44 -14.31
C THR A 47 21.60 -24.96 -14.25
N ASP A 48 21.57 -24.36 -13.06
CA ASP A 48 21.97 -22.97 -12.79
C ASP A 48 23.34 -22.61 -13.39
N GLU A 49 24.33 -23.50 -13.26
CA GLU A 49 25.67 -23.33 -13.82
C GLU A 49 25.68 -23.32 -15.35
N SER A 50 24.85 -24.17 -15.97
CA SER A 50 24.69 -24.24 -17.42
C SER A 50 24.10 -22.94 -17.98
N ILE A 51 23.16 -22.32 -17.25
CA ILE A 51 22.53 -21.05 -17.66
C ILE A 51 23.54 -19.92 -17.55
N ARG A 52 24.19 -19.78 -16.39
CA ARG A 52 25.20 -18.73 -16.17
C ARG A 52 26.32 -18.80 -17.20
N SER A 53 26.81 -20.01 -17.49
CA SER A 53 27.85 -20.20 -18.51
C SER A 53 27.36 -19.92 -19.94
N THR A 54 26.10 -20.22 -20.25
CA THR A 54 25.50 -19.90 -21.56
C THR A 54 25.35 -18.38 -21.74
N VAL A 55 24.80 -17.67 -20.74
CA VAL A 55 24.66 -16.21 -20.78
C VAL A 55 26.03 -15.54 -20.92
N GLN A 56 27.03 -16.02 -20.17
CA GLN A 56 28.39 -15.45 -20.23
C GLN A 56 29.04 -15.59 -21.61
N LYS A 57 28.79 -16.70 -22.32
CA LYS A 57 29.33 -16.97 -23.66
C LYS A 57 28.60 -16.21 -24.77
N GLU A 58 27.28 -16.06 -24.65
CA GLU A 58 26.41 -15.60 -25.74
C GLU A 58 26.09 -14.10 -25.66
N ALA A 59 26.14 -13.51 -24.46
CA ALA A 59 25.91 -12.08 -24.28
C ALA A 59 27.10 -11.26 -24.81
N LYS A 60 27.00 -10.83 -26.07
CA LYS A 60 27.94 -9.91 -26.75
C LYS A 60 27.80 -8.47 -26.24
N THR A 61 28.04 -8.28 -24.94
CA THR A 61 28.01 -6.99 -24.25
C THR A 61 29.16 -6.90 -23.26
N ASP A 62 29.69 -5.70 -23.04
CA ASP A 62 30.70 -5.42 -22.02
C ASP A 62 30.07 -5.15 -20.65
N SER A 63 28.75 -4.92 -20.58
CA SER A 63 28.05 -4.70 -19.32
C SER A 63 27.97 -5.98 -18.50
N ARG A 64 28.81 -6.06 -17.46
CA ARG A 64 28.77 -7.15 -16.48
C ARG A 64 27.42 -7.20 -15.75
N GLN A 65 26.86 -6.04 -15.40
CA GLN A 65 25.59 -5.92 -14.68
C GLN A 65 24.43 -6.50 -15.49
N LEU A 66 24.41 -6.29 -16.80
CA LEU A 66 23.39 -6.85 -17.68
C LEU A 66 23.47 -8.38 -17.74
N LYS A 67 24.69 -8.95 -17.84
CA LYS A 67 24.88 -10.41 -17.83
C LYS A 67 24.41 -11.04 -16.52
N GLU A 68 24.71 -10.39 -15.39
CA GLU A 68 24.27 -10.84 -14.07
C GLU A 68 22.74 -10.76 -13.94
N LEU A 69 22.10 -9.68 -14.41
CA LEU A 69 20.65 -9.54 -14.42
C LEU A 69 19.98 -10.65 -15.24
N ILE A 70 20.39 -10.84 -16.49
CA ILE A 70 19.80 -11.86 -17.38
C ILE A 70 19.98 -13.26 -16.77
N SER A 71 21.16 -13.56 -16.22
CA SER A 71 21.42 -14.85 -15.58
C SER A 71 20.51 -15.08 -14.38
N ASN A 72 20.41 -14.10 -13.48
CA ASN A 72 19.60 -14.21 -12.26
C ASN A 72 18.10 -14.25 -12.57
N TYR A 73 17.66 -13.54 -13.62
CA TYR A 73 16.28 -13.62 -14.10
C TYR A 73 15.94 -15.01 -14.63
N LEU A 74 16.80 -15.62 -15.46
CA LEU A 74 16.57 -16.97 -15.99
C LEU A 74 16.52 -18.02 -14.87
N VAL A 75 17.37 -17.88 -13.84
CA VAL A 75 17.34 -18.75 -12.64
C VAL A 75 16.03 -18.56 -11.87
N PHE A 76 15.59 -17.31 -11.67
CA PHE A 76 14.28 -17.02 -11.07
C PHE A 76 13.12 -17.61 -11.87
N ALA A 77 13.14 -17.46 -13.20
CA ALA A 77 12.12 -18.00 -14.09
C ALA A 77 12.02 -19.53 -13.95
N ILE A 78 13.15 -20.24 -13.84
CA ILE A 78 13.13 -21.68 -13.54
C ILE A 78 12.50 -21.98 -12.19
N ALA A 79 12.99 -21.33 -11.13
CA ALA A 79 12.52 -21.58 -9.78
C ALA A 79 11.01 -21.36 -9.65
N SER A 80 10.48 -20.31 -10.30
CA SER A 80 9.05 -20.00 -10.32
C SER A 80 8.21 -21.04 -11.06
N CYS A 81 8.80 -21.80 -11.99
CA CYS A 81 8.07 -22.75 -12.86
C CYS A 81 8.22 -24.20 -12.40
N LEU A 82 9.29 -24.50 -11.69
CA LEU A 82 9.48 -25.79 -11.07
C LEU A 82 8.65 -25.86 -9.79
N ASN A 83 7.60 -26.69 -9.77
CA ASN A 83 6.84 -27.09 -8.56
C ASN A 83 7.70 -27.80 -7.47
N LYS A 84 9.04 -27.74 -7.58
CA LYS A 84 10.00 -28.30 -6.64
C LYS A 84 10.55 -27.26 -5.66
N SER A 85 10.47 -25.97 -5.98
CA SER A 85 10.98 -24.88 -5.14
C SER A 85 9.90 -24.40 -4.18
N THR A 86 10.28 -24.04 -2.95
CA THR A 86 9.36 -23.36 -2.03
C THR A 86 9.19 -21.91 -2.46
N MET A 87 8.08 -21.25 -2.08
CA MET A 87 7.88 -19.83 -2.43
C MET A 87 8.96 -18.92 -1.83
N ILE A 88 9.60 -19.35 -0.75
CA ILE A 88 10.74 -18.67 -0.14
C ILE A 88 11.96 -18.72 -1.08
N ASP A 89 12.27 -19.89 -1.64
CA ASP A 89 13.39 -20.06 -2.58
C ASP A 89 13.16 -19.21 -3.84
N VAL A 90 11.92 -19.20 -4.36
CA VAL A 90 11.54 -18.37 -5.50
C VAL A 90 11.75 -16.88 -5.19
N TYR A 91 11.36 -16.43 -4.00
CA TYR A 91 11.61 -15.06 -3.55
C TYR A 91 13.12 -14.76 -3.43
N GLU A 92 13.95 -15.67 -2.92
CA GLU A 92 15.40 -15.45 -2.79
C GLU A 92 16.06 -15.26 -4.15
N HIS A 93 15.65 -16.03 -5.16
CA HIS A 93 16.09 -15.84 -6.54
C HIS A 93 15.63 -14.50 -7.11
N LEU A 94 14.37 -14.10 -6.86
CA LEU A 94 13.85 -12.79 -7.27
C LEU A 94 14.59 -11.64 -6.59
N SER A 95 14.86 -11.75 -5.29
CA SER A 95 15.61 -10.78 -4.49
C SER A 95 17.04 -10.59 -5.02
N THR A 96 17.69 -11.69 -5.42
CA THR A 96 19.01 -11.66 -6.06
C THR A 96 18.95 -10.98 -7.43
N CYS A 97 17.93 -11.31 -8.24
CA CYS A 97 17.67 -10.64 -9.52
C CYS A 97 17.45 -9.13 -9.35
N TYR A 98 16.62 -8.74 -8.38
CA TYR A 98 16.35 -7.34 -8.04
C TYR A 98 17.63 -6.61 -7.60
N GLY A 99 18.49 -7.25 -6.81
CA GLY A 99 19.80 -6.71 -6.43
C GLY A 99 20.72 -6.43 -7.62
N SER A 100 20.79 -7.35 -8.58
CA SER A 100 21.52 -7.14 -9.83
C SER A 100 20.91 -6.03 -10.68
N PHE A 101 19.58 -5.96 -10.75
CA PHE A 101 18.88 -4.88 -11.45
C PHE A 101 19.19 -3.50 -10.84
N LEU A 102 19.18 -3.37 -9.51
CA LEU A 102 19.53 -2.09 -8.87
C LEU A 102 20.96 -1.64 -9.21
N SER A 103 21.88 -2.58 -9.33
CA SER A 103 23.26 -2.28 -9.76
C SER A 103 23.30 -1.75 -11.21
N LEU A 104 22.45 -2.28 -12.10
CA LEU A 104 22.27 -1.79 -13.47
C LEU A 104 21.53 -0.45 -13.53
N TYR A 105 20.62 -0.18 -12.58
CA TYR A 105 19.80 1.03 -12.53
C TYR A 105 20.47 2.21 -11.81
N THR A 106 21.54 1.98 -11.05
CA THR A 106 22.24 3.05 -10.31
C THR A 106 22.81 4.14 -11.21
N PRO A 107 23.48 3.84 -12.35
CA PRO A 107 24.04 4.84 -13.27
C PRO A 107 23.00 5.85 -13.78
N PRO A 108 23.34 7.14 -13.94
CA PRO A 108 22.39 8.22 -14.25
C PRO A 108 21.61 8.00 -15.57
N ASP A 109 22.23 7.37 -16.57
CA ASP A 109 21.70 7.13 -17.90
C ASP A 109 20.69 5.96 -17.98
N ALA A 110 20.43 5.28 -16.86
CA ALA A 110 19.52 4.14 -16.76
C ALA A 110 18.04 4.52 -16.55
N GLN A 111 17.67 5.79 -16.74
CA GLN A 111 16.32 6.29 -16.48
C GLN A 111 15.24 5.62 -17.36
N TRP A 112 15.59 5.19 -18.57
CA TRP A 112 14.69 4.42 -19.44
C TRP A 112 14.25 3.07 -18.84
N LEU A 113 14.95 2.55 -17.81
CA LEU A 113 14.59 1.33 -17.08
C LEU A 113 13.60 1.56 -15.92
N THR A 114 13.12 2.79 -15.72
CA THR A 114 12.15 3.09 -14.64
C THR A 114 10.87 2.23 -14.67
N PRO A 115 10.26 1.92 -15.83
CA PRO A 115 9.12 1.00 -15.88
C PRO A 115 9.47 -0.39 -15.34
N LEU A 116 10.64 -0.93 -15.69
CA LEU A 116 11.12 -2.22 -15.19
C LEU A 116 11.32 -2.19 -13.67
N LEU A 117 11.85 -1.09 -13.12
CA LEU A 117 11.97 -0.91 -11.67
C LEU A 117 10.60 -1.01 -10.99
N MET A 118 9.57 -0.34 -11.51
CA MET A 118 8.23 -0.38 -10.95
C MET A 118 7.68 -1.82 -10.97
N ASN A 119 7.80 -2.51 -12.10
CA ASN A 119 7.28 -3.88 -12.26
C ASN A 119 8.01 -4.88 -11.35
N LEU A 120 9.35 -4.88 -11.36
CA LEU A 120 10.13 -5.76 -10.48
C LEU A 120 9.88 -5.47 -8.99
N SER A 121 9.68 -4.21 -8.62
CA SER A 121 9.35 -3.84 -7.23
C SER A 121 7.99 -4.36 -6.80
N TYR A 122 7.00 -4.34 -7.72
CA TYR A 122 5.68 -4.89 -7.47
C TYR A 122 5.76 -6.41 -7.27
N SER A 123 6.41 -7.12 -8.19
CA SER A 123 6.62 -8.58 -8.06
C SER A 123 7.38 -8.94 -6.80
N LEU A 124 8.42 -8.18 -6.42
CA LEU A 124 9.17 -8.41 -5.19
C LEU A 124 8.26 -8.36 -3.95
N VAL A 125 7.34 -7.39 -3.89
CA VAL A 125 6.39 -7.25 -2.77
C VAL A 125 5.33 -8.35 -2.78
N ASP A 126 4.81 -8.70 -3.96
CA ASP A 126 3.80 -9.75 -4.10
C ASP A 126 4.35 -11.11 -3.67
N TRP A 127 5.52 -11.50 -4.19
CA TRP A 127 6.19 -12.74 -3.80
C TRP A 127 6.57 -12.76 -2.32
N ALA A 128 7.01 -11.63 -1.75
CA ALA A 128 7.30 -11.54 -0.31
C ALA A 128 6.05 -11.82 0.54
N ILE A 129 4.91 -11.25 0.16
CA ILE A 129 3.64 -11.44 0.87
C ILE A 129 3.15 -12.88 0.72
N ILE A 130 3.26 -13.48 -0.47
CA ILE A 130 2.88 -14.87 -0.72
C ILE A 130 3.74 -15.82 0.13
N ALA A 131 5.06 -15.64 0.11
CA ALA A 131 5.98 -16.48 0.88
C ALA A 131 5.75 -16.36 2.40
N ASP A 132 5.46 -15.16 2.90
CA ASP A 132 5.11 -14.95 4.32
C ASP A 132 3.75 -15.60 4.69
N LEU A 133 2.81 -15.74 3.75
CA LEU A 133 1.52 -16.40 3.99
C LEU A 133 1.64 -17.93 4.12
N GLU A 134 2.59 -18.54 3.41
CA GLU A 134 2.84 -19.99 3.50
C GLU A 134 3.53 -20.40 4.81
N SER A 135 4.25 -19.47 5.46
CA SER A 135 4.93 -19.70 6.74
C SER A 135 4.36 -18.83 7.88
N PRO A 136 3.06 -18.96 8.23
CA PRO A 136 2.39 -18.07 9.19
C PRO A 136 2.90 -18.20 10.63
N ASN A 137 3.64 -19.27 10.94
CA ASN A 137 4.19 -19.55 12.27
C ASN A 137 5.57 -18.91 12.51
N ALA A 138 6.20 -18.31 11.49
CA ALA A 138 7.37 -17.49 11.71
C ALA A 138 6.92 -16.22 12.46
N LYS A 139 7.37 -16.05 13.72
CA LYS A 139 7.08 -14.87 14.56
C LYS A 139 7.44 -13.53 13.91
N GLU A 140 8.17 -13.56 12.80
CA GLU A 140 8.68 -12.42 12.06
C GLU A 140 8.33 -12.64 10.58
N LEU A 141 7.66 -11.66 9.96
CA LEU A 141 7.47 -11.57 8.51
C LEU A 141 8.82 -11.22 7.85
N ARG A 142 9.77 -12.15 7.93
CA ARG A 142 11.19 -11.94 7.59
C ARG A 142 11.37 -11.57 6.12
N ILE A 143 10.50 -12.08 5.26
CA ILE A 143 10.59 -11.90 3.82
C ILE A 143 10.10 -10.51 3.43
N SER A 144 8.95 -10.08 3.97
CA SER A 144 8.49 -8.69 3.83
C SER A 144 9.50 -7.67 4.38
N ASP A 145 10.19 -7.97 5.50
CA ASP A 145 11.27 -7.10 6.00
C ASP A 145 12.44 -7.01 5.01
N ALA A 146 12.85 -8.14 4.42
CA ALA A 146 13.88 -8.15 3.38
C ALA A 146 13.45 -7.32 2.16
N ALA A 147 12.21 -7.47 1.68
CA ALA A 147 11.67 -6.68 0.58
C ALA A 147 11.71 -5.17 0.88
N SER A 148 11.39 -4.78 2.12
CA SER A 148 11.46 -3.38 2.56
C SER A 148 12.88 -2.79 2.47
N LYS A 149 13.93 -3.59 2.71
CA LYS A 149 15.33 -3.15 2.56
C LYS A 149 15.69 -2.91 1.09
N HIS A 150 15.21 -3.77 0.20
CA HIS A 150 15.40 -3.60 -1.25
C HIS A 150 14.65 -2.37 -1.79
N LEU A 151 13.39 -2.17 -1.39
CA LEU A 151 12.64 -0.97 -1.73
C LEU A 151 13.32 0.30 -1.19
N SER A 152 13.89 0.25 0.02
CA SER A 152 14.59 1.40 0.62
C SER A 152 15.82 1.78 -0.21
N ARG A 153 16.58 0.80 -0.71
CA ARG A 153 17.71 1.03 -1.62
C ARG A 153 17.23 1.65 -2.94
N ALA A 154 16.16 1.14 -3.53
CA ALA A 154 15.59 1.68 -4.76
C ALA A 154 15.10 3.12 -4.61
N ILE A 155 14.37 3.42 -3.53
CA ILE A 155 13.92 4.77 -3.20
C ILE A 155 15.13 5.70 -3.03
N ASN A 156 16.19 5.28 -2.36
CA ASN A 156 17.40 6.09 -2.21
C ASN A 156 18.11 6.38 -3.55
N ILE A 157 18.14 5.42 -4.48
CA ILE A 157 18.67 5.65 -5.84
C ILE A 157 17.83 6.71 -6.55
N VAL A 158 16.50 6.58 -6.47
CA VAL A 158 15.54 7.48 -7.12
C VAL A 158 15.58 8.90 -6.55
N ILE A 159 15.62 9.07 -5.22
CA ILE A 159 15.65 10.38 -4.57
C ILE A 159 16.92 11.17 -4.93
N ASN A 160 18.05 10.46 -5.02
CA ASN A 160 19.36 11.06 -5.30
C ASN A 160 19.61 11.33 -6.78
N ASP A 161 18.64 11.03 -7.66
CA ASP A 161 18.74 11.36 -9.07
C ASP A 161 18.74 12.89 -9.29
N LYS A 162 19.73 13.36 -10.04
CA LYS A 162 19.96 14.78 -10.34
C LYS A 162 20.08 15.05 -11.84
N VAL A 163 19.76 14.05 -12.68
CA VAL A 163 20.04 14.08 -14.11
C VAL A 163 19.14 15.07 -14.84
N SER A 164 17.83 15.01 -14.59
CA SER A 164 16.87 15.90 -15.22
C SER A 164 16.15 16.78 -14.20
N THR A 165 15.78 17.99 -14.65
CA THR A 165 14.90 18.89 -13.93
C THR A 165 13.43 18.58 -14.20
N GLU A 166 13.13 17.96 -15.34
CA GLU A 166 11.80 17.50 -15.68
C GLU A 166 11.52 16.16 -15.00
N LEU A 167 10.36 16.05 -14.36
CA LEU A 167 10.04 14.85 -13.61
C LEU A 167 9.97 13.62 -14.52
N VAL A 168 9.36 13.75 -15.71
CA VAL A 168 9.17 12.66 -16.69
C VAL A 168 10.49 12.05 -17.15
N GLU A 169 11.54 12.87 -17.23
CA GLU A 169 12.91 12.48 -17.59
C GLU A 169 13.80 12.20 -16.35
N SER A 170 13.20 12.05 -15.17
CA SER A 170 13.91 11.68 -13.96
C SER A 170 13.46 10.31 -13.46
N LYS A 171 14.39 9.61 -12.81
CA LYS A 171 14.09 8.40 -12.03
C LYS A 171 13.07 8.68 -10.93
N LYS A 172 12.94 9.95 -10.52
CA LYS A 172 11.96 10.43 -9.55
C LYS A 172 10.52 10.09 -9.93
N MET A 173 10.19 9.85 -11.21
CA MET A 173 8.87 9.30 -11.60
C MET A 173 8.47 8.03 -10.84
N ALA A 174 9.42 7.22 -10.39
CA ALA A 174 9.13 6.01 -9.61
C ALA A 174 8.88 6.26 -8.11
N LEU A 175 9.12 7.46 -7.60
CA LEU A 175 9.17 7.70 -6.16
C LEU A 175 7.86 7.34 -5.44
N TYR A 176 6.73 7.88 -5.88
CA TYR A 176 5.45 7.60 -5.21
C TYR A 176 4.97 6.18 -5.46
N TYR A 177 5.27 5.58 -6.60
CA TYR A 177 5.00 4.17 -6.85
C TYR A 177 5.73 3.28 -5.84
N LEU A 178 7.04 3.46 -5.67
CA LEU A 178 7.85 2.72 -4.70
C LEU A 178 7.44 3.02 -3.26
N ALA A 179 7.11 4.28 -2.95
CA ALA A 179 6.62 4.66 -1.63
C ALA A 179 5.30 3.96 -1.29
N ASN A 180 4.37 3.87 -2.24
CA ASN A 180 3.09 3.19 -2.05
C ASN A 180 3.26 1.69 -1.81
N LEU A 181 4.20 1.06 -2.51
CA LEU A 181 4.61 -0.32 -2.24
C LEU A 181 5.24 -0.48 -0.84
N MET A 182 6.09 0.47 -0.44
CA MET A 182 6.67 0.47 0.90
C MET A 182 5.61 0.61 2.00
N PHE A 183 4.63 1.51 1.82
CA PHE A 183 3.49 1.64 2.73
C PHE A 183 2.74 0.32 2.85
N ARG A 184 2.42 -0.34 1.73
CA ARG A 184 1.77 -1.66 1.71
C ARG A 184 2.52 -2.68 2.57
N VAL A 185 3.85 -2.76 2.42
CA VAL A 185 4.71 -3.63 3.23
C VAL A 185 4.65 -3.25 4.72
N TYR A 186 4.81 -1.97 5.05
CA TYR A 186 4.81 -1.53 6.46
C TYR A 186 3.48 -1.74 7.17
N PHE A 187 2.34 -1.54 6.48
CA PHE A 187 1.03 -1.88 7.03
C PHE A 187 0.87 -3.38 7.24
N LYS A 188 1.38 -4.22 6.33
CA LYS A 188 1.40 -5.69 6.49
C LYS A 188 2.25 -6.12 7.69
N LEU A 189 3.43 -5.51 7.85
CA LEU A 189 4.34 -5.73 8.98
C LEU A 189 3.80 -5.16 10.31
N LYS A 190 2.72 -4.38 10.30
CA LYS A 190 2.24 -3.58 11.44
C LYS A 190 3.32 -2.66 12.02
N SER A 191 4.31 -2.28 11.21
CA SER A 191 5.46 -1.47 11.62
C SER A 191 5.22 0.01 11.33
N THR A 192 4.26 0.60 12.04
CA THR A 192 3.93 2.04 11.92
C THR A 192 5.09 2.96 12.32
N ARG A 193 6.07 2.44 13.07
CA ARG A 193 7.28 3.15 13.51
C ARG A 193 8.21 3.57 12.38
N LEU A 194 8.19 2.88 11.24
CA LEU A 194 9.07 3.16 10.09
C LEU A 194 8.48 4.19 9.12
N MET A 195 7.17 4.47 9.22
CA MET A 195 6.45 5.41 8.36
C MET A 195 7.05 6.84 8.37
N PRO A 196 7.40 7.44 9.53
CA PRO A 196 7.97 8.79 9.56
C PRO A 196 9.26 8.91 8.76
N THR A 197 10.13 7.89 8.81
CA THR A 197 11.40 7.86 8.08
C THR A 197 11.15 7.86 6.57
N LEU A 198 10.18 7.06 6.10
CA LEU A 198 9.79 7.06 4.70
C LEU A 198 9.23 8.41 4.25
N ILE A 199 8.31 9.00 5.03
CA ILE A 199 7.71 10.31 4.73
C ILE A 199 8.79 11.39 4.63
N ASN A 200 9.75 11.40 5.57
CA ASN A 200 10.87 12.34 5.54
C ASN A 200 11.79 12.13 4.33
N ASN A 201 12.00 10.88 3.89
CA ASN A 201 12.78 10.60 2.70
C ASN A 201 12.08 11.09 1.43
N ILE A 202 10.77 10.88 1.31
CA ILE A 202 9.97 11.41 0.19
C ILE A 202 10.06 12.94 0.15
N ALA A 203 9.92 13.61 1.31
CA ALA A 203 10.00 15.06 1.40
C ALA A 203 11.35 15.63 0.90
N LYS A 204 12.46 14.90 1.09
CA LYS A 204 13.78 15.31 0.59
C LYS A 204 13.88 15.35 -0.94
N ALA A 205 13.07 14.55 -1.65
CA ALA A 205 13.09 14.50 -3.11
C ALA A 205 12.63 15.82 -3.76
N SER A 206 11.89 16.65 -3.01
CA SER A 206 11.35 17.96 -3.44
C SER A 206 10.50 17.86 -4.72
N VAL A 207 9.68 16.83 -4.81
CA VAL A 207 8.74 16.60 -5.93
C VAL A 207 7.31 16.78 -5.45
N ASP A 208 6.45 17.32 -6.32
CA ASP A 208 5.04 17.50 -6.02
C ASP A 208 4.24 16.24 -6.38
N LEU A 209 3.36 15.81 -5.47
CA LEU A 209 2.48 14.67 -5.66
C LEU A 209 1.52 14.87 -6.84
N SER A 210 1.12 16.13 -7.11
CA SER A 210 0.17 16.45 -8.19
C SER A 210 0.66 16.04 -9.59
N GLN A 211 1.97 15.90 -9.77
CA GLN A 211 2.61 15.54 -11.04
C GLN A 211 2.56 14.03 -11.36
N TYR A 212 2.10 13.21 -10.41
CA TYR A 212 2.05 11.76 -10.56
C TYR A 212 0.66 11.29 -11.01
N PRO A 213 0.52 10.08 -11.56
CA PRO A 213 -0.79 9.53 -11.92
C PRO A 213 -1.77 9.53 -10.74
N MET A 214 -3.05 9.83 -10.99
CA MET A 214 -4.08 9.93 -9.95
C MET A 214 -4.18 8.65 -9.09
N SER A 215 -3.98 7.47 -9.68
CA SER A 215 -3.93 6.19 -8.96
C SER A 215 -2.85 6.16 -7.87
N GLN A 216 -1.66 6.72 -8.16
CA GLN A 216 -0.58 6.84 -7.19
C GLN A 216 -0.89 7.89 -6.12
N GLN A 217 -1.50 9.01 -6.51
CA GLN A 217 -1.91 10.07 -5.57
C GLN A 217 -2.93 9.55 -4.55
N VAL A 218 -3.99 8.89 -5.04
CA VAL A 218 -5.06 8.30 -4.21
C VAL A 218 -4.50 7.26 -3.26
N THR A 219 -3.65 6.36 -3.76
CA THR A 219 -3.02 5.31 -2.94
C THR A 219 -2.14 5.91 -1.85
N HIS A 220 -1.35 6.92 -2.19
CA HIS A 220 -0.48 7.61 -1.24
C HIS A 220 -1.28 8.29 -0.13
N GLN A 221 -2.29 9.07 -0.51
CA GLN A 221 -3.17 9.79 0.41
C GLN A 221 -3.97 8.84 1.31
N PHE A 222 -4.39 7.69 0.77
CA PHE A 222 -5.05 6.66 1.58
C PHE A 222 -4.12 6.12 2.68
N TYR A 223 -2.86 5.81 2.35
CA TYR A 223 -1.90 5.30 3.34
C TYR A 223 -1.50 6.35 4.38
N LEU A 224 -1.26 7.61 3.96
CA LEU A 224 -1.02 8.72 4.89
C LEU A 224 -2.22 8.93 5.82
N GLY A 225 -3.44 8.91 5.26
CA GLY A 225 -4.66 9.08 6.02
C GLY A 225 -4.83 8.02 7.09
N ARG A 226 -4.53 6.75 6.77
CA ARG A 226 -4.49 5.66 7.75
C ARG A 226 -3.39 5.84 8.79
N TYR A 227 -2.21 6.29 8.38
CA TYR A 227 -1.11 6.55 9.31
C TYR A 227 -1.48 7.65 10.32
N HIS A 228 -2.00 8.78 9.87
CA HIS A 228 -2.47 9.86 10.75
C HIS A 228 -3.64 9.44 11.63
N LEU A 229 -4.52 8.56 11.12
CA LEU A 229 -5.59 7.97 11.91
C LEU A 229 -5.04 7.17 13.09
N TYR A 230 -3.98 6.39 12.90
CA TYR A 230 -3.29 5.66 13.96
C TYR A 230 -2.53 6.58 14.94
N GLN A 231 -2.09 7.75 14.49
CA GLN A 231 -1.54 8.80 15.36
C GLN A 231 -2.63 9.64 16.05
N LEU A 232 -3.91 9.32 15.83
CA LEU A 232 -5.06 10.06 16.34
C LEU A 232 -5.14 11.53 15.87
N ASP A 233 -4.42 11.90 14.80
CA ASP A 233 -4.57 13.18 14.12
C ASP A 233 -5.76 13.11 13.14
N LEU A 234 -6.95 13.19 13.73
CA LEU A 234 -8.22 13.01 13.00
C LEU A 234 -8.42 14.06 11.90
N ARG A 235 -7.94 15.29 12.08
CA ARG A 235 -8.14 16.36 11.10
C ARG A 235 -7.28 16.15 9.86
N ARG A 236 -6.02 15.72 10.03
CA ARG A 236 -5.17 15.38 8.88
C ARG A 236 -5.69 14.11 8.19
N ALA A 237 -5.99 13.08 8.98
CA ALA A 237 -6.55 11.84 8.46
C ALA A 237 -7.82 12.07 7.63
N GLU A 238 -8.76 12.91 8.11
CA GLU A 238 -9.99 13.21 7.38
C GLU A 238 -9.72 13.84 6.01
N ARG A 239 -8.79 14.81 5.93
CA ARG A 239 -8.45 15.48 4.67
C ARG A 239 -7.87 14.51 3.65
N GLU A 240 -6.92 13.68 4.08
CA GLU A 240 -6.21 12.74 3.20
C GLU A 240 -7.12 11.58 2.76
N LEU A 241 -7.89 11.00 3.69
CA LEU A 241 -8.88 9.96 3.37
C LEU A 241 -10.01 10.50 2.50
N SER A 242 -10.44 11.75 2.72
CA SER A 242 -11.42 12.41 1.85
C SER A 242 -10.89 12.64 0.45
N PHE A 243 -9.63 13.06 0.32
CA PHE A 243 -8.99 13.19 -0.99
C PHE A 243 -8.95 11.85 -1.71
N ALA A 244 -8.50 10.79 -1.04
CA ALA A 244 -8.42 9.46 -1.62
C ALA A 244 -9.80 8.96 -2.08
N PHE A 245 -10.82 9.10 -1.24
CA PHE A 245 -12.18 8.67 -1.59
C PHE A 245 -12.79 9.49 -2.73
N ARG A 246 -12.58 10.82 -2.77
CA ARG A 246 -13.14 11.70 -3.80
C ARG A 246 -12.51 11.50 -5.18
N ASN A 247 -11.20 11.24 -5.21
CA ASN A 247 -10.45 11.11 -6.46
C ASN A 247 -10.29 9.64 -6.93
N ARG A 248 -11.02 8.70 -6.32
CA ARG A 248 -11.03 7.30 -6.75
C ARG A 248 -11.54 7.20 -8.21
N PRO A 249 -11.05 6.22 -8.99
CA PRO A 249 -11.60 5.96 -10.33
C PRO A 249 -13.11 5.72 -10.27
N SER A 250 -13.81 6.17 -11.32
CA SER A 250 -15.22 5.81 -11.52
C SER A 250 -15.33 4.39 -12.05
N LEU A 251 -16.48 3.75 -11.80
CA LEU A 251 -16.80 2.45 -12.38
C LEU A 251 -16.72 2.51 -13.91
N THR A 252 -16.20 1.45 -14.47
CA THR A 252 -15.95 1.15 -15.88
C THR A 252 -16.92 0.06 -16.32
N ASN A 253 -17.22 -0.12 -17.62
CA ASN A 253 -18.09 -1.24 -18.03
C ASN A 253 -17.33 -2.58 -18.08
N ASP A 254 -16.33 -2.76 -17.21
CA ASP A 254 -15.48 -3.95 -17.12
C ASP A 254 -15.60 -4.55 -15.71
N GLU A 255 -16.14 -5.78 -15.63
CA GLU A 255 -16.53 -6.41 -14.37
C GLU A 255 -15.36 -6.60 -13.40
N ASP A 256 -14.18 -6.99 -13.92
CA ASP A 256 -13.00 -7.25 -13.10
C ASP A 256 -12.42 -5.95 -12.52
N SER A 257 -12.28 -4.92 -13.36
CA SER A 257 -11.84 -3.60 -12.94
C SER A 257 -12.81 -2.97 -11.94
N ASP A 258 -14.11 -3.10 -12.17
CA ASP A 258 -15.15 -2.56 -11.29
C ASP A 258 -15.15 -3.17 -9.91
N ARG A 259 -14.94 -4.48 -9.84
CA ARG A 259 -14.81 -5.16 -8.56
C ARG A 259 -13.63 -4.60 -7.75
N ILE A 260 -12.50 -4.32 -8.40
CA ILE A 260 -11.32 -3.74 -7.74
C ILE A 260 -11.62 -2.32 -7.28
N ILE A 261 -12.22 -1.49 -8.14
CA ILE A 261 -12.58 -0.09 -7.84
C ILE A 261 -13.56 -0.04 -6.67
N TYR A 262 -14.59 -0.88 -6.68
CA TYR A 262 -15.57 -1.00 -5.62
C TYR A 262 -14.92 -1.37 -4.28
N ASN A 263 -14.07 -2.41 -4.26
CA ASN A 263 -13.38 -2.86 -3.05
C ASN A 263 -12.46 -1.78 -2.47
N ASN A 264 -11.75 -1.05 -3.32
CA ASN A 264 -10.90 0.06 -2.92
C ASN A 264 -11.74 1.21 -2.35
N GLY A 265 -12.82 1.60 -3.04
CA GLY A 265 -13.76 2.62 -2.57
C GLY A 265 -14.38 2.26 -1.22
N ARG A 266 -14.78 1.00 -1.05
CA ARG A 266 -15.31 0.46 0.21
C ARG A 266 -14.30 0.59 1.35
N LEU A 267 -13.04 0.24 1.09
CA LEU A 267 -11.98 0.32 2.08
C LEU A 267 -11.69 1.77 2.49
N MET A 268 -11.61 2.68 1.52
CA MET A 268 -11.43 4.12 1.76
C MET A 268 -12.59 4.68 2.59
N LEU A 269 -13.83 4.36 2.22
CA LEU A 269 -15.02 4.82 2.94
C LEU A 269 -15.07 4.28 4.37
N LEU A 270 -14.65 3.05 4.60
CA LEU A 270 -14.60 2.45 5.95
C LEU A 270 -13.72 3.28 6.89
N TYR A 271 -12.49 3.59 6.49
CA TYR A 271 -11.58 4.37 7.32
C TYR A 271 -12.01 5.84 7.41
N LEU A 272 -12.52 6.42 6.32
CA LEU A 272 -13.06 7.77 6.33
C LEU A 272 -14.25 7.90 7.27
N THR A 273 -15.16 6.92 7.27
CA THR A 273 -16.33 6.88 8.16
C THR A 273 -15.86 6.78 9.61
N ALA A 274 -14.95 5.86 9.93
CA ALA A 274 -14.42 5.75 11.29
C ALA A 274 -13.80 7.08 11.77
N CYS A 275 -13.00 7.74 10.92
CA CYS A 275 -12.42 9.05 11.22
C CYS A 275 -13.48 10.14 11.44
N ARG A 276 -14.47 10.23 10.54
CA ARG A 276 -15.55 11.22 10.58
C ARG A 276 -16.48 11.06 11.77
N LEU A 277 -16.79 9.82 12.17
CA LEU A 277 -17.56 9.58 13.40
C LEU A 277 -16.82 10.13 14.62
N CYS A 278 -15.50 9.94 14.71
CA CYS A 278 -14.66 10.55 15.74
C CYS A 278 -14.55 12.09 15.65
N LEU A 279 -15.10 12.71 14.61
CA LEU A 279 -15.23 14.16 14.46
C LEU A 279 -16.67 14.65 14.60
N GLY A 280 -17.64 13.76 14.83
CA GLY A 280 -19.06 14.08 14.86
C GLY A 280 -19.69 14.32 13.48
N LEU A 281 -19.02 13.88 12.41
CA LEU A 281 -19.51 13.96 11.04
C LEU A 281 -20.10 12.60 10.63
N PHE A 282 -21.31 12.61 10.08
CA PHE A 282 -22.05 11.40 9.76
C PHE A 282 -22.21 11.24 8.23
N PRO A 283 -21.89 10.08 7.64
CA PRO A 283 -22.19 9.80 6.24
C PRO A 283 -23.70 9.65 6.00
N SER A 284 -24.12 9.77 4.74
CA SER A 284 -25.50 9.46 4.34
C SER A 284 -25.76 7.94 4.37
N GLU A 285 -27.00 7.54 4.64
CA GLU A 285 -27.39 6.13 4.64
C GLU A 285 -27.23 5.48 3.27
N GLN A 286 -27.59 6.20 2.20
CA GLN A 286 -27.40 5.73 0.81
C GLN A 286 -25.95 5.34 0.53
N LEU A 287 -24.99 6.18 0.95
CA LEU A 287 -23.57 5.91 0.75
C LEU A 287 -23.09 4.69 1.55
N LEU A 288 -23.64 4.48 2.75
CA LEU A 288 -23.32 3.30 3.55
C LEU A 288 -23.92 2.01 2.97
N HIS A 289 -25.09 2.09 2.33
CA HIS A 289 -25.70 0.97 1.63
C HIS A 289 -24.93 0.62 0.35
N GLU A 290 -24.53 1.62 -0.42
CA GLU A 290 -23.75 1.46 -1.65
C GLU A 290 -22.50 0.59 -1.42
N TYR A 291 -21.84 0.73 -0.28
CA TYR A 291 -20.59 0.04 0.04
C TYR A 291 -20.71 -1.09 1.08
N ASP A 292 -21.90 -1.58 1.38
CA ASP A 292 -22.10 -2.65 2.39
C ASP A 292 -21.46 -2.33 3.76
N LEU A 293 -21.63 -1.08 4.21
CA LEU A 293 -21.14 -0.57 5.50
C LEU A 293 -22.27 -0.20 6.46
N HIS A 294 -23.50 -0.14 5.97
CA HIS A 294 -24.68 0.26 6.75
C HIS A 294 -24.87 -0.57 8.03
N SER A 295 -24.81 -1.89 7.93
CA SER A 295 -25.03 -2.80 9.07
C SER A 295 -24.07 -2.56 10.26
N TYR A 296 -22.87 -2.03 9.99
CA TYR A 296 -21.85 -1.80 11.00
C TYR A 296 -21.87 -0.38 11.56
N PHE A 297 -22.14 0.63 10.72
CA PHE A 297 -22.07 2.02 11.15
C PHE A 297 -23.44 2.62 11.51
N ALA A 298 -24.54 2.19 10.91
CA ALA A 298 -25.85 2.78 11.18
C ALA A 298 -26.27 2.67 12.65
N PRO A 299 -26.11 1.52 13.35
CA PRO A 299 -26.46 1.41 14.77
C PRO A 299 -25.65 2.37 15.65
N LEU A 300 -24.36 2.55 15.35
CA LEU A 300 -23.51 3.52 16.04
C LEU A 300 -23.95 4.96 15.78
N ILE A 301 -24.25 5.29 14.52
CA ILE A 301 -24.73 6.63 14.12
C ILE A 301 -26.04 6.95 14.83
N THR A 302 -26.98 6.01 14.90
CA THR A 302 -28.25 6.18 15.61
C THR A 302 -28.04 6.40 17.12
N ALA A 303 -27.15 5.62 17.74
CA ALA A 303 -26.81 5.81 19.15
C ALA A 303 -26.15 7.18 19.42
N MET A 304 -25.26 7.62 18.53
CA MET A 304 -24.60 8.93 18.62
C MET A 304 -25.59 10.09 18.40
N LYS A 305 -26.45 10.01 17.38
CA LYS A 305 -27.46 11.05 17.09
C LYS A 305 -28.52 11.17 18.18
N SER A 306 -28.88 10.05 18.82
CA SER A 306 -29.83 10.04 19.95
C SER A 306 -29.21 10.45 21.28
N GLY A 307 -27.89 10.60 21.36
CA GLY A 307 -27.19 10.90 22.61
C GLY A 307 -27.27 9.77 23.66
N ASN A 308 -27.67 8.56 23.26
CA ASN A 308 -27.82 7.43 24.17
C ASN A 308 -26.46 6.71 24.35
N LEU A 309 -25.74 7.13 25.38
CA LEU A 309 -24.40 6.62 25.70
C LEU A 309 -24.40 5.14 26.08
N ASN A 310 -25.43 4.70 26.80
CA ASN A 310 -25.57 3.29 27.15
C ASN A 310 -25.75 2.44 25.88
N LEU A 311 -26.61 2.87 24.96
CA LEU A 311 -26.79 2.21 23.67
C LEU A 311 -25.51 2.21 22.83
N LEU A 312 -24.76 3.33 22.83
CA LEU A 312 -23.48 3.42 22.14
C LEU A 312 -22.46 2.42 22.69
N HIS A 313 -22.28 2.37 24.00
CA HIS A 313 -21.39 1.41 24.66
C HIS A 313 -21.82 -0.04 24.42
N GLN A 314 -23.13 -0.34 24.51
CA GLN A 314 -23.67 -1.67 24.22
C GLN A 314 -23.40 -2.08 22.77
N THR A 315 -23.60 -1.16 21.82
CA THR A 315 -23.36 -1.40 20.40
C THR A 315 -21.87 -1.64 20.12
N LEU A 316 -20.97 -0.81 20.68
CA LEU A 316 -19.52 -0.99 20.54
C LEU A 316 -19.03 -2.28 21.19
N SER A 317 -19.62 -2.69 22.31
CA SER A 317 -19.21 -3.89 23.06
C SER A 317 -19.83 -5.19 22.53
N ALA A 318 -20.81 -5.10 21.62
CA ALA A 318 -21.46 -6.28 21.07
C ALA A 318 -20.47 -7.12 20.24
N PRO A 319 -20.42 -8.46 20.42
CA PRO A 319 -19.37 -9.31 19.85
C PRO A 319 -19.21 -9.20 18.33
N ILE A 320 -20.31 -9.01 17.60
CA ILE A 320 -20.30 -8.87 16.14
C ILE A 320 -19.56 -7.60 15.68
N PHE A 321 -19.74 -6.49 16.39
CA PHE A 321 -19.08 -5.22 16.11
C PHE A 321 -17.62 -5.26 16.53
N VAL A 322 -17.33 -5.78 17.73
CA VAL A 322 -15.94 -5.94 18.21
C VAL A 322 -15.14 -6.77 17.22
N THR A 323 -15.62 -7.96 16.85
CA THR A 323 -14.90 -8.86 15.95
C THR A 323 -14.64 -8.22 14.59
N TRP A 324 -15.64 -7.53 14.03
CA TRP A 324 -15.51 -6.89 12.73
C TRP A 324 -14.58 -5.67 12.77
N PHE A 325 -14.76 -4.75 13.73
CA PHE A 325 -13.93 -3.56 13.87
C PHE A 325 -12.49 -3.87 14.27
N VAL A 326 -12.24 -4.93 15.05
CA VAL A 326 -10.89 -5.41 15.38
C VAL A 326 -10.22 -5.95 14.12
N LYS A 327 -10.92 -6.78 13.33
CA LYS A 327 -10.42 -7.28 12.03
C LYS A 327 -10.09 -6.13 11.06
N LYS A 328 -10.77 -4.99 11.19
CA LYS A 328 -10.54 -3.78 10.39
C LYS A 328 -9.57 -2.78 11.02
N GLU A 329 -9.02 -3.08 12.19
CA GLU A 329 -8.07 -2.26 12.94
C GLU A 329 -8.61 -0.86 13.34
N ILE A 330 -9.93 -0.71 13.45
CA ILE A 330 -10.58 0.58 13.83
C ILE A 330 -11.29 0.53 15.18
N TYR A 331 -11.41 -0.64 15.81
CA TYR A 331 -12.12 -0.80 17.08
C TYR A 331 -11.57 0.09 18.19
N PHE A 332 -10.25 0.06 18.42
CA PHE A 332 -9.64 0.82 19.52
C PHE A 332 -9.76 2.33 19.30
N LEU A 333 -9.61 2.81 18.06
CA LEU A 333 -9.86 4.19 17.69
C LEU A 333 -11.29 4.62 18.05
N LEU A 334 -12.28 3.85 17.58
CA LEU A 334 -13.69 4.15 17.82
C LEU A 334 -14.00 4.10 19.31
N LYS A 335 -13.53 3.08 20.03
CA LYS A 335 -13.73 2.97 21.47
C LYS A 335 -13.14 4.15 22.22
N GLU A 336 -11.86 4.46 22.01
CA GLU A 336 -11.17 5.54 22.73
C GLU A 336 -11.82 6.91 22.47
N LYS A 337 -12.19 7.20 21.22
CA LYS A 337 -12.76 8.50 20.89
C LYS A 337 -14.24 8.59 21.24
N LEU A 338 -15.04 7.57 20.95
CA LEU A 338 -16.48 7.59 21.18
C LEU A 338 -16.86 7.41 22.66
N ASP A 339 -16.09 6.63 23.44
CA ASP A 339 -16.27 6.59 24.90
C ASP A 339 -15.93 7.96 25.53
N GLY A 340 -15.03 8.73 24.90
CA GLY A 340 -14.65 10.08 25.33
C GLY A 340 -15.53 11.22 24.82
N TYR A 341 -16.57 10.97 24.01
CA TYR A 341 -17.38 12.01 23.38
C TYR A 341 -18.37 12.73 24.32
N ILE A 342 -18.39 12.36 25.60
CA ILE A 342 -19.23 13.00 26.61
C ILE A 342 -18.51 14.24 27.16
N ARG A 343 -18.97 15.43 26.76
CA ARG A 343 -18.71 16.66 27.51
C ARG A 343 -19.96 17.15 28.24
N GLY A 344 -20.51 16.31 29.11
CA GLY A 344 -21.72 16.64 29.87
C GLY A 344 -22.29 15.51 30.74
N TYR A 345 -23.27 15.81 31.59
CA TYR A 345 -24.02 14.82 32.36
C TYR A 345 -25.49 15.21 32.48
N ILE A 346 -26.34 14.23 32.82
CA ILE A 346 -27.78 14.42 32.99
C ILE A 346 -28.08 14.50 34.49
N HIS A 347 -28.65 15.62 34.92
CA HIS A 347 -29.05 15.81 36.32
C HIS A 347 -30.50 15.34 36.53
N SER A 348 -30.65 14.07 36.94
CA SER A 348 -31.94 13.36 37.02
C SER A 348 -33.04 14.08 37.83
N LYS A 349 -32.69 14.73 38.95
CA LYS A 349 -33.67 15.40 39.83
C LYS A 349 -34.22 16.71 39.24
N LYS A 350 -33.45 17.40 38.40
CA LYS A 350 -33.84 18.68 37.79
C LYS A 350 -34.31 18.52 36.34
N LYS A 351 -34.16 17.33 35.76
CA LYS A 351 -34.47 17.02 34.36
C LYS A 351 -33.77 17.95 33.35
N VAL A 352 -32.50 18.31 33.61
CA VAL A 352 -31.70 19.16 32.71
C VAL A 352 -30.48 18.38 32.18
N LEU A 353 -30.16 18.61 30.91
CA LEU A 353 -28.94 18.12 30.25
C LEU A 353 -27.85 19.20 30.35
N VAL A 354 -26.75 18.88 31.02
CA VAL A 354 -25.61 19.80 31.16
C VAL A 354 -24.60 19.47 30.07
N LEU A 355 -24.37 20.39 29.14
CA LEU A 355 -23.33 20.31 28.11
C LEU A 355 -22.30 21.41 28.37
N SER A 356 -21.01 21.07 28.40
CA SER A 356 -19.96 22.04 28.71
C SER A 356 -18.85 22.00 27.67
N LYS A 357 -18.45 23.17 27.17
CA LYS A 357 -17.32 23.29 26.25
C LYS A 357 -15.97 23.11 26.96
N ALA A 358 -15.87 23.43 28.25
CA ALA A 358 -14.60 23.55 28.99
C ALA A 358 -14.50 22.69 30.27
N ASN A 359 -15.55 22.57 31.09
CA ASN A 359 -15.52 21.76 32.31
C ASN A 359 -16.82 20.92 32.46
N PRO A 360 -16.80 19.60 32.20
CA PRO A 360 -17.99 18.76 32.14
C PRO A 360 -18.63 18.44 33.50
N PHE A 361 -18.00 18.75 34.64
CA PHE A 361 -18.56 18.52 35.98
C PHE A 361 -18.29 19.70 36.95
N PRO A 362 -18.94 20.86 36.79
CA PRO A 362 -18.82 21.96 37.74
C PRO A 362 -19.44 21.60 39.10
N THR A 363 -18.87 22.10 40.19
CA THR A 363 -19.48 21.97 41.53
C THR A 363 -20.80 22.75 41.55
N ALA A 364 -21.84 22.21 42.20
CA ALA A 364 -23.21 22.74 42.12
C ALA A 364 -23.36 24.22 42.52
N TYR A 365 -22.42 24.76 43.29
CA TYR A 365 -22.38 26.17 43.73
C TYR A 365 -21.75 27.14 42.71
N SER A 366 -21.13 26.63 41.65
CA SER A 366 -20.39 27.43 40.65
C SER A 366 -21.17 27.72 39.37
N VAL A 367 -22.41 27.23 39.28
CA VAL A 367 -23.25 27.37 38.10
C VAL A 367 -24.31 28.44 38.37
N GLU A 368 -24.20 29.60 37.72
CA GLU A 368 -25.29 30.57 37.71
C GLU A 368 -26.47 30.00 36.92
N VAL A 369 -27.60 29.82 37.62
CA VAL A 369 -28.84 29.36 37.02
C VAL A 369 -29.59 30.58 36.49
N ILE A 370 -29.54 30.77 35.18
CA ILE A 370 -30.35 31.78 34.50
C ILE A 370 -31.65 31.07 34.08
N GLU A 371 -32.73 31.32 34.81
CA GLU A 371 -34.08 30.92 34.37
C GLU A 371 -34.57 31.94 33.34
N GLU A 372 -34.51 31.56 32.07
CA GLU A 372 -35.20 32.30 31.01
C GLU A 372 -36.70 32.00 31.14
N VAL A 373 -37.40 32.85 31.88
CA VAL A 373 -38.86 32.83 31.91
C VAL A 373 -39.34 33.38 30.58
N LEU A 374 -39.89 32.51 29.74
CA LEU A 374 -40.60 32.92 28.53
C LEU A 374 -41.86 33.69 28.94
N SER A 375 -41.79 35.02 28.86
CA SER A 375 -42.94 35.92 28.70
C SER A 375 -42.60 37.04 27.72
#